data_AF-A0AAW5YXG0-F1
#
_entry.id   AF-A0AAW5YXG0-F1
#
_cell.length_a   1.000
_cell.length_b   1.000
_cell.length_c   1.000
_cell.angle_alpha   90.00
_cell.angle_beta   90.00
_cell.angle_gamma   90.00
#
_symmetry.space_group_name_H-M   'P 1'
#
loop_
_entity.id
_entity.type
_entity.pdbx_description
1 polymer ?
#
loop_
_entity_poly.entity_id
_entity_poly.type
_entity_poly.pdbx_seq_one_letter_code
_entity_poly.pdbx_strand_id
1 'polypeptide(L)'
;MHGTDPDLAAHLTILQAAGQVLLGPAITTVFGPVPATAYWDSIKSDIANVETAIVQLPMYTVLNLCRVRAYQQDQLIISKQAGGEWGLQQLPTQWHPLVRQALAAYAGQQDEQVIRYDQI
;
A
#
# COMPACT_ATOMS: atom_id res chain seq x y z
N MET A 1 23.78 -10.50 7.71
CA MET A 1 22.99 -11.03 6.57
C MET A 1 23.33 -10.20 5.34
N HIS A 2 23.66 -10.82 4.21
CA HIS A 2 23.71 -10.16 2.90
C HIS A 2 22.52 -10.67 2.09
N GLY A 3 21.39 -9.97 2.19
CA GLY A 3 20.15 -10.30 1.50
C GLY A 3 19.52 -9.05 0.90
N THR A 4 18.80 -9.21 -0.20
CA THR A 4 18.01 -8.15 -0.82
C THR A 4 16.61 -8.16 -0.24
N ASP A 5 16.12 -7.01 0.20
CA ASP A 5 14.73 -6.79 0.63
C ASP A 5 14.09 -5.78 -0.33
N PRO A 6 13.15 -6.21 -1.21
CA PRO A 6 12.47 -5.32 -2.14
C PRO A 6 11.55 -4.30 -1.44
N ASP A 7 11.17 -4.52 -0.18
CA ASP A 7 10.26 -3.65 0.56
C ASP A 7 11.00 -2.56 1.34
N LEU A 8 12.33 -2.68 1.47
CA LEU A 8 13.14 -1.75 2.26
C LEU A 8 12.99 -0.30 1.79
N ALA A 9 12.91 -0.07 0.48
CA ALA A 9 12.73 1.28 -0.07
C ALA A 9 11.37 1.88 0.34
N ALA A 10 10.28 1.09 0.33
CA ALA A 10 8.99 1.53 0.83
C ALA A 10 9.03 1.83 2.34
N HIS A 11 9.63 0.95 3.14
CA HIS A 11 9.73 1.16 4.59
C HIS A 11 10.51 2.43 4.93
N LEU A 12 11.66 2.68 4.30
CA LEU A 12 12.46 3.89 4.53
C LEU A 12 11.75 5.16 4.05
N THR A 13 10.98 5.07 2.96
CA THR A 13 10.19 6.20 2.46
C THR A 13 9.10 6.58 3.47
N ILE A 14 8.37 5.60 4.00
CA ILE A 14 7.35 5.83 5.02
C ILE A 14 7.98 6.34 6.33
N LEU A 15 9.12 5.79 6.73
CA LEU A 15 9.88 6.25 7.88
C LEU A 15 10.23 7.74 7.75
N GLN A 16 10.68 8.19 6.58
CA GLN A 16 10.98 9.61 6.35
C GLN A 16 9.72 10.49 6.29
N ALA A 17 8.62 9.99 5.74
CA ALA A 17 7.39 10.75 5.58
C ALA A 17 6.57 10.90 6.87
N ALA A 18 6.55 9.87 7.73
CA ALA A 18 5.65 9.78 8.87
C ALA A 18 6.26 9.14 10.12
N GLY A 19 7.57 8.87 10.14
CA GLY A 19 8.24 8.24 11.28
C GLY A 19 8.41 9.17 12.48
N GLN A 20 8.44 8.57 13.67
CA GLN A 20 8.70 9.27 14.93
C GLN A 20 9.92 8.66 15.65
N VAL A 21 10.84 9.52 16.08
CA VAL A 21 12.01 9.10 16.86
C VAL A 21 11.61 8.88 18.31
N LEU A 22 11.79 7.66 18.81
CA LEU A 22 11.58 7.33 20.23
C LEU A 22 12.87 7.48 21.05
N LEU A 23 14.02 7.17 20.45
CA LEU A 23 15.34 7.27 21.07
C LEU A 23 16.41 7.47 19.99
N GLY A 24 17.43 8.26 20.30
CA GLY A 24 18.59 8.45 19.43
C GLY A 24 18.46 9.64 18.47
N PRO A 25 19.28 9.69 17.41
CA PRO A 25 19.33 10.81 16.47
C PRO A 25 18.09 10.89 15.58
N ALA A 26 17.92 12.04 14.91
CA ALA A 26 16.85 12.26 13.95
C ALA A 26 16.91 11.26 12.78
N ILE A 27 15.74 10.88 12.24
CA ILE A 27 15.63 9.96 11.09
C ILE A 27 16.52 10.41 9.92
N THR A 28 16.50 11.70 9.59
CA THR A 28 17.28 12.29 8.49
C THR A 28 18.79 12.32 8.73
N THR A 29 19.24 12.13 9.98
CA THR A 29 20.66 12.00 10.30
C THR A 29 21.18 10.59 10.04
N VAL A 30 20.31 9.57 10.15
CA VAL A 30 20.67 8.15 10.00
C VAL A 30 20.39 7.64 8.60
N PHE A 31 19.26 8.03 8.02
CA PHE A 31 18.79 7.55 6.73
C PHE A 31 18.81 8.68 5.71
N GLY A 32 19.50 8.45 4.59
CA GLY A 32 19.50 9.36 3.45
C GLY A 32 18.19 9.28 2.63
N PRO A 33 17.97 10.24 1.71
CA PRO A 33 16.77 10.24 0.87
C PRO A 33 16.65 8.96 0.04
N VAL A 34 15.44 8.43 -0.07
CA VAL A 34 15.15 7.27 -0.94
C VAL A 34 14.86 7.75 -2.36
N PRO A 35 15.51 7.20 -3.40
CA PRO A 35 15.16 7.52 -4.77
C PRO A 35 13.71 7.17 -5.09
N ALA A 36 12.99 8.08 -5.76
CA ALA A 36 11.59 7.86 -6.14
C ALA A 36 11.39 6.60 -7.00
N THR A 37 12.39 6.24 -7.81
CA THR A 37 12.39 5.00 -8.61
C THR A 37 12.47 3.75 -7.72
N ALA A 38 13.28 3.77 -6.67
CA ALA A 38 13.38 2.66 -5.73
C ALA A 38 12.08 2.48 -4.94
N TYR A 39 11.44 3.57 -4.53
CA TYR A 39 10.11 3.52 -3.92
C TYR A 39 9.06 2.97 -4.89
N TRP A 40 9.07 3.45 -6.14
CA TRP A 40 8.15 2.99 -7.18
C TRP A 40 8.29 1.50 -7.47
N ASP A 41 9.52 1.00 -7.57
CA ASP A 41 9.79 -0.42 -7.79
C ASP A 41 9.30 -1.27 -6.62
N SER A 42 9.51 -0.80 -5.38
CA SER A 42 9.05 -1.45 -4.16
C SER A 42 7.52 -1.58 -4.08
N ILE A 43 6.77 -0.50 -4.33
CA ILE A 43 5.31 -0.58 -4.28
C ILE A 43 4.70 -1.30 -5.50
N LYS A 44 5.40 -1.36 -6.64
CA LYS A 44 4.97 -2.21 -7.76
C LYS A 44 5.16 -3.70 -7.45
N SER A 45 6.23 -4.08 -6.73
CA SER A 45 6.43 -5.49 -6.37
C SER A 45 5.31 -6.04 -5.49
N ASP A 46 4.71 -5.20 -4.65
CA ASP A 46 3.53 -5.51 -3.83
C ASP A 46 2.33 -6.03 -4.66
N ILE A 47 2.25 -5.70 -5.95
CA ILE A 47 1.16 -6.08 -6.85
C ILE A 47 1.62 -6.92 -8.05
N ALA A 48 2.87 -7.38 -8.08
CA ALA A 48 3.43 -8.09 -9.24
C ALA A 48 2.69 -9.40 -9.58
N ASN A 49 2.12 -10.07 -8.57
CA ASN A 49 1.38 -11.32 -8.71
C ASN A 49 -0.11 -11.14 -8.40
N VAL A 50 -0.70 -10.00 -8.81
CA VAL A 50 -2.08 -9.60 -8.46
C VAL A 50 -3.12 -10.70 -8.75
N GLU A 51 -2.97 -11.44 -9.85
CA GLU A 51 -3.92 -12.46 -10.28
C GLU A 51 -4.07 -13.61 -9.29
N THR A 52 -2.98 -14.00 -8.62
CA THR A 52 -3.00 -15.05 -7.60
C THR A 52 -3.21 -14.47 -6.21
N ALA A 53 -2.60 -13.31 -5.93
CA ALA A 53 -2.67 -12.65 -4.64
C ALA A 53 -4.09 -12.19 -4.29
N ILE A 54 -4.88 -11.73 -5.27
CA ILE A 54 -6.26 -11.28 -5.03
C ILE A 54 -7.15 -12.39 -4.47
N VAL A 55 -6.85 -13.66 -4.76
CA VAL A 55 -7.59 -14.81 -4.24
C VAL A 55 -7.18 -15.14 -2.80
N GLN A 56 -5.88 -15.01 -2.50
CA GLN A 56 -5.30 -15.46 -1.25
C GLN A 56 -5.34 -14.38 -0.16
N LEU A 57 -5.14 -13.12 -0.56
CA LEU A 57 -4.99 -11.94 0.30
C LEU A 57 -5.77 -10.75 -0.29
N PRO A 58 -7.09 -10.88 -0.52
CA PRO A 58 -7.87 -9.88 -1.25
C PRO A 58 -7.80 -8.48 -0.63
N MET A 59 -7.86 -8.36 0.71
CA MET A 59 -7.78 -7.05 1.37
C MET A 59 -6.43 -6.41 1.10
N TYR A 60 -5.35 -7.17 1.30
CA TYR A 60 -3.99 -6.67 1.09
C TYR A 60 -3.80 -6.20 -0.35
N THR A 61 -4.18 -7.05 -1.31
CA THR A 61 -4.02 -6.79 -2.74
C THR A 61 -4.82 -5.57 -3.19
N VAL A 62 -6.10 -5.45 -2.80
CA VAL A 62 -6.95 -4.30 -3.18
C VAL A 62 -6.39 -2.99 -2.64
N LEU A 63 -6.02 -2.94 -1.35
CA LEU A 63 -5.51 -1.71 -0.76
C LEU A 63 -4.14 -1.32 -1.32
N ASN A 64 -3.28 -2.30 -1.63
CA ASN A 64 -2.01 -2.01 -2.28
C ASN A 64 -2.18 -1.55 -3.74
N LEU A 65 -3.12 -2.12 -4.51
CA LEU A 65 -3.48 -1.59 -5.83
C LEU A 65 -3.91 -0.11 -5.76
N CYS A 66 -4.71 0.23 -4.75
CA CYS A 66 -5.10 1.62 -4.53
C CYS A 66 -3.91 2.52 -4.19
N ARG A 67 -2.97 2.08 -3.33
CA ARG A 67 -1.73 2.82 -3.02
C ARG A 67 -0.85 3.02 -4.24
N VAL A 68 -0.66 1.97 -5.05
CA VAL A 68 0.12 2.04 -6.29
C VAL A 68 -0.51 3.04 -7.24
N ARG A 69 -1.84 3.03 -7.39
CA ARG A 69 -2.54 3.96 -8.27
C ARG A 69 -2.48 5.41 -7.77
N ALA A 70 -2.61 5.63 -6.47
CA ALA A 70 -2.47 6.96 -5.85
C ALA A 70 -1.07 7.53 -6.06
N TYR A 71 -0.03 6.72 -5.91
CA TYR A 71 1.33 7.16 -6.21
C TYR A 71 1.53 7.40 -7.71
N GLN A 72 1.06 6.49 -8.57
CA GLN A 72 1.18 6.64 -10.02
C GLN A 72 0.56 7.94 -10.53
N GLN A 73 -0.61 8.31 -10.01
CA GLN A 73 -1.38 9.46 -10.48
C GLN A 73 -0.95 10.77 -9.79
N ASP A 74 -0.82 10.74 -8.47
CA ASP A 74 -0.72 11.95 -7.64
C ASP A 74 0.59 12.01 -6.82
N GLN A 75 1.48 11.02 -6.98
CA GLN A 75 2.74 10.88 -6.23
C GLN A 75 2.55 10.82 -4.70
N LEU A 76 1.38 10.32 -4.26
CA LEU A 76 1.03 10.23 -2.83
C LEU A 76 1.69 9.03 -2.14
N ILE A 77 2.34 9.30 -1.02
CA ILE A 77 2.90 8.29 -0.10
C ILE A 77 1.93 8.13 1.07
N ILE A 78 1.07 7.11 1.00
CA ILE A 78 -0.07 6.95 1.91
C ILE A 78 -0.21 5.52 2.45
N SER A 79 -0.90 5.41 3.60
CA SER A 79 -1.22 4.13 4.25
C SER A 79 -2.20 3.29 3.43
N LYS A 80 -2.41 2.02 3.81
CA LYS A 80 -3.42 1.14 3.18
C LYS A 80 -4.83 1.71 3.30
N GLN A 81 -5.19 2.21 4.49
CA GLN A 81 -6.47 2.86 4.72
C GLN A 81 -6.63 4.09 3.82
N ALA A 82 -5.69 5.02 3.85
CA ALA A 82 -5.75 6.23 3.04
C ALA A 82 -5.72 5.92 1.54
N GLY A 83 -5.03 4.86 1.12
CA GLY A 83 -5.06 4.34 -0.24
C GLY A 83 -6.47 3.90 -0.66
N GLY A 84 -7.16 3.11 0.17
CA GLY A 84 -8.55 2.73 -0.10
C GLY A 84 -9.50 3.94 -0.14
N GLU A 85 -9.35 4.88 0.79
CA GLU A 85 -10.15 6.13 0.80
C GLU A 85 -9.92 6.97 -0.47
N TRP A 86 -8.66 7.11 -0.90
CA TRP A 86 -8.31 7.71 -2.18
C TRP A 86 -8.97 6.98 -3.35
N GLY A 87 -8.96 5.64 -3.32
CA GLY A 87 -9.60 4.81 -4.33
C GLY A 87 -11.11 5.07 -4.48
N LEU A 88 -11.82 5.27 -3.37
CA LEU A 88 -13.25 5.62 -3.39
C LEU A 88 -13.54 7.02 -3.95
N GLN A 89 -12.55 7.91 -3.96
CA GLN A 89 -12.69 9.26 -4.50
C GLN A 89 -12.32 9.33 -5.99
N GLN A 90 -11.32 8.56 -6.42
CA GLN A 90 -10.69 8.70 -7.74
C GLN A 90 -11.00 7.58 -8.72
N LEU A 91 -11.30 6.36 -8.25
CA LEU A 91 -11.57 5.22 -9.13
C LEU A 91 -13.02 5.21 -9.63
N PRO A 92 -13.27 4.62 -10.82
CA PRO A 92 -14.62 4.36 -11.29
C PRO A 92 -15.49 3.65 -10.25
N THR A 93 -16.76 4.05 -10.16
CA THR A 93 -17.70 3.58 -9.13
C THR A 93 -17.90 2.06 -9.12
N GLN A 94 -17.68 1.38 -10.26
CA GLN A 94 -17.72 -0.08 -10.35
C GLN A 94 -16.74 -0.78 -9.38
N TRP A 95 -15.61 -0.15 -9.04
CA TRP A 95 -14.61 -0.71 -8.12
C TRP A 95 -14.92 -0.42 -6.65
N HIS A 96 -15.80 0.54 -6.37
CA HIS A 96 -16.04 0.99 -5.00
C HIS A 96 -16.55 -0.09 -4.06
N PRO A 97 -17.44 -1.03 -4.46
CA PRO A 97 -17.85 -2.12 -3.59
C PRO A 97 -16.66 -2.94 -3.08
N LEU A 98 -15.71 -3.27 -3.96
CA LEU A 98 -14.51 -4.03 -3.61
C LEU A 98 -13.60 -3.26 -2.65
N VAL A 99 -13.37 -1.97 -2.93
CA VAL A 99 -12.54 -1.10 -2.08
C VAL A 99 -13.16 -0.93 -0.69
N ARG A 100 -14.49 -0.78 -0.59
CA ARG A 100 -15.19 -0.70 0.70
C ARG A 100 -15.05 -1.98 1.51
N GLN A 101 -15.21 -3.15 0.88
CA GLN A 101 -15.02 -4.44 1.54
C GLN A 101 -13.58 -4.60 2.07
N ALA A 102 -12.58 -4.21 1.27
CA ALA A 102 -11.18 -4.25 1.69
C ALA A 102 -10.89 -3.31 2.88
N LEU A 103 -11.46 -2.09 2.88
CA LEU A 103 -11.33 -1.16 4.01
C LEU A 103 -11.99 -1.71 5.28
N ALA A 104 -13.19 -2.29 5.18
CA ALA A 104 -13.88 -2.88 6.31
C ALA A 104 -13.10 -4.08 6.89
N ALA A 105 -12.54 -4.94 6.03
CA ALA A 105 -11.68 -6.04 6.46
C ALA A 105 -10.40 -5.53 7.14
N TYR A 106 -9.76 -4.50 6.59
CA TYR A 106 -8.57 -3.90 7.20
C TYR A 106 -8.85 -3.29 8.58
N ALA A 107 -10.05 -2.72 8.79
CA ALA A 107 -10.51 -2.21 10.07
C ALA A 107 -10.92 -3.29 11.08
N GLY A 108 -10.83 -4.59 10.71
CA GLY A 108 -11.28 -5.71 11.54
C GLY A 108 -12.79 -5.82 11.68
N GLN A 109 -13.55 -5.19 10.77
CA GLN A 109 -15.02 -5.16 10.80
C GLN A 109 -15.64 -6.29 9.97
N GLN A 110 -14.86 -6.94 9.12
CA GLN A 110 -15.28 -8.05 8.25
C GLN A 110 -14.12 -9.04 8.07
N ASP A 111 -14.45 -10.31 7.85
CA ASP A 111 -13.45 -11.31 7.48
C ASP A 111 -13.02 -11.13 6.02
N GLU A 112 -11.71 -11.23 5.78
CA GLU A 112 -11.11 -11.09 4.44
C GLU A 112 -11.67 -12.11 3.42
N GLN A 113 -12.13 -13.27 3.87
CA GLN A 113 -12.74 -14.32 3.04
C GLN A 113 -14.11 -13.94 2.46
N VAL A 114 -14.71 -12.85 2.94
CA VAL A 114 -15.98 -12.33 2.44
C VAL A 114 -15.77 -11.46 1.20
N ILE A 115 -14.54 -11.01 0.93
CA ILE A 115 -14.26 -10.12 -0.20
C ILE A 115 -14.50 -10.88 -1.51
N ARG A 116 -15.44 -10.38 -2.32
CA ARG A 116 -15.80 -10.93 -3.64
C ARG A 116 -15.27 -10.02 -4.74
N TYR A 117 -14.21 -10.45 -5.44
CA TYR A 117 -13.59 -9.73 -6.54
C TYR A 117 -14.10 -10.18 -7.92
N ASP A 118 -14.86 -11.28 -7.97
CA ASP A 118 -15.46 -11.90 -9.16
C ASP A 118 -16.83 -11.30 -9.55
N GLN A 119 -17.32 -10.32 -8.80
CA GLN A 119 -18.65 -9.71 -8.96
C GLN A 119 -18.60 -8.28 -9.52
N ILE A 120 -17.49 -7.90 -10.15
CA ILE A 120 -17.25 -6.55 -10.70
C ILE A 120 -17.32 -6.58 -12.22
#